data_AF-A0A9X3IR67-F1
#
_entry.id   AF-A0A9X3IR67-F1
#
_cell.length_a   1.000
_cell.length_b   1.000
_cell.length_c   1.000
_cell.angle_alpha   90.00
_cell.angle_beta   90.00
_cell.angle_gamma   90.00
#
_symmetry.space_group_name_H-M   'P 1'
#
loop_
_entity.id
_entity.type
_entity.pdbx_description
1 polymer ?
#
loop_
_entity_poly.entity_id
_entity_poly.type
_entity_poly.pdbx_seq_one_letter_code
_entity_poly.pdbx_strand_id
1 'polypeptide(L)'
;MVDIEKLIKVLPTSALAPDRVALLSGFEGGSIELLEPPAGQQWPYINPLASLTVLLQSLEVAPVDAGPLAIELTAKLRASVADAGWVHFFDNFDPDTPACLPVTDFIDWLRNQALFPTDMVDFLARSAEVSAVTPIFDGPDNRGDERWSLRRLSELSPAEALIEFVPGPPWYDEDWDDWKTGDNPFLQWRESMRPVAQRLEAALGEPVYDFADLDCETDDDSVHRWLLLHWCCSYKPESTFVRYLLEVTGACDTEALKAALIDPASYTQPFRMNHAFIGLEAVGACRLQYLPATSRKTVGVVFCSESASAVASNLLAQMIGMHALIIAPSSLASRDSVVHATRYCRSSTLHCLPDDLSMDASAILTSVDALYVIASEAKPTRNNDLMLPESVEDLLWQALQLGMDTKYYLNNGGHLINPEYSLKKRGVPERVAAARVAKTKEGGQ
;
A
#
# COMPACT_ATOMS: atom_id res chain seq x y z
N MET A 1 -22.13 22.21 -18.93
CA MET A 1 -20.71 22.16 -19.30
C MET A 1 -20.10 21.08 -18.44
N VAL A 2 -19.46 20.08 -19.03
CA VAL A 2 -18.84 18.97 -18.28
C VAL A 2 -17.60 19.53 -17.57
N ASP A 3 -17.52 19.34 -16.27
CA ASP A 3 -16.42 19.86 -15.44
C ASP A 3 -15.36 18.76 -15.22
N ILE A 4 -14.43 18.66 -16.17
CA ILE A 4 -13.34 17.66 -16.11
C ILE A 4 -12.36 17.95 -14.97
N GLU A 5 -12.24 19.21 -14.53
CA GLU A 5 -11.36 19.56 -13.41
C GLU A 5 -11.78 18.89 -12.10
N LYS A 6 -13.07 18.54 -11.96
CA LYS A 6 -13.53 17.77 -10.81
C LYS A 6 -13.00 16.35 -10.77
N LEU A 7 -12.74 15.72 -11.92
CA LEU A 7 -12.20 14.36 -11.96
C LEU A 7 -10.82 14.29 -11.30
N ILE A 8 -10.01 15.33 -11.45
CA ILE A 8 -8.71 15.45 -10.75
C ILE A 8 -8.87 15.35 -9.23
N LYS A 9 -9.96 15.89 -8.68
CA LYS A 9 -10.19 15.95 -7.23
C LYS A 9 -10.84 14.70 -6.64
N VAL A 10 -11.26 13.77 -7.48
CA VAL A 10 -11.91 12.51 -7.04
C VAL A 10 -11.13 11.27 -7.42
N LEU A 11 -10.08 11.41 -8.23
CA LEU A 11 -9.17 10.33 -8.60
C LEU A 11 -7.90 10.38 -7.73
N PRO A 12 -7.25 9.23 -7.49
CA PRO A 12 -5.97 9.19 -6.79
C PRO A 12 -4.86 9.96 -7.51
N THR A 13 -3.78 10.24 -6.78
CA THR A 13 -2.59 10.91 -7.33
C THR A 13 -1.74 9.92 -8.13
N SER A 14 -1.65 8.67 -7.67
CA SER A 14 -0.81 7.60 -8.24
C SER A 14 -1.24 7.13 -9.64
N ALA A 15 -2.51 6.79 -9.78
CA ALA A 15 -3.16 6.20 -10.96
C ALA A 15 -4.69 6.34 -10.85
N LEU A 16 -5.45 5.77 -11.79
CA LEU A 16 -6.91 5.69 -11.67
C LEU A 16 -7.36 4.80 -10.51
N ALA A 17 -6.74 3.62 -10.35
CA ALA A 17 -6.98 2.75 -9.21
C ALA A 17 -6.19 3.25 -8.00
N PRO A 18 -6.80 3.35 -6.80
CA PRO A 18 -6.09 3.79 -5.62
C PRO A 18 -5.08 2.74 -5.19
N ASP A 19 -3.90 3.19 -4.81
CA ASP A 19 -2.94 2.30 -4.17
C ASP A 19 -3.43 1.89 -2.78
N ARG A 20 -3.09 0.66 -2.37
CA ARG A 20 -3.30 0.24 -0.99
C ARG A 20 -2.20 0.84 -0.12
N VAL A 21 -2.58 1.73 0.80
CA VAL A 21 -1.61 2.37 1.73
C VAL A 21 -1.39 1.59 3.01
N ALA A 22 -2.39 0.78 3.41
CA ALA A 22 -2.26 -0.11 4.56
C ALA A 22 -3.12 -1.36 4.45
N LEU A 23 -2.63 -2.44 5.07
CA LEU A 23 -3.36 -3.67 5.33
C LEU A 23 -3.41 -3.90 6.84
N LEU A 24 -4.63 -3.91 7.38
CA LEU A 24 -4.89 -4.13 8.80
C LEU A 24 -5.32 -5.58 9.00
N SER A 25 -4.58 -6.35 9.78
CA SER A 25 -4.81 -7.78 10.03
C SER A 25 -5.04 -8.05 11.52
N GLY A 26 -5.24 -9.32 11.91
CA GLY A 26 -5.49 -9.71 13.30
C GLY A 26 -6.97 -9.68 13.70
N PHE A 27 -7.86 -9.46 12.73
CA PHE A 27 -9.31 -9.61 12.86
C PHE A 27 -9.71 -11.04 12.48
N GLU A 28 -10.69 -11.63 13.18
CA GLU A 28 -11.14 -12.99 12.87
C GLU A 28 -11.83 -13.08 11.49
N GLY A 29 -12.42 -11.97 11.04
CA GLY A 29 -13.07 -11.86 9.74
C GLY A 29 -12.15 -11.56 8.55
N GLY A 30 -10.83 -11.53 8.75
CA GLY A 30 -9.85 -11.28 7.70
C GLY A 30 -9.08 -9.97 7.88
N SER A 31 -8.99 -9.17 6.82
CA SER A 31 -8.19 -7.94 6.80
C SER A 31 -8.98 -6.75 6.26
N ILE A 32 -8.63 -5.57 6.75
CA ILE A 32 -9.19 -4.29 6.31
C ILE A 32 -8.12 -3.56 5.50
N GLU A 33 -8.50 -3.00 4.36
CA GLU A 33 -7.60 -2.21 3.52
C GLU A 33 -7.87 -0.73 3.71
N LEU A 34 -6.79 0.05 3.81
CA LEU A 34 -6.83 1.50 3.69
C LEU A 34 -6.26 1.87 2.33
N LEU A 35 -6.99 2.73 1.62
CA LEU A 35 -6.73 3.12 0.25
C LEU A 35 -6.15 4.52 0.19
N GLU A 36 -5.37 4.79 -0.86
CA GLU A 36 -4.96 6.13 -1.24
C GLU A 36 -6.21 6.99 -1.45
N PRO A 37 -6.20 8.25 -0.97
CA PRO A 37 -7.32 9.13 -1.16
C PRO A 37 -7.28 9.81 -2.54
N PRO A 38 -8.36 10.52 -2.92
CA PRO A 38 -8.30 11.43 -4.05
C PRO A 38 -7.19 12.49 -3.92
N ALA A 39 -6.72 13.00 -5.05
CA ALA A 39 -5.63 13.96 -5.08
C ALA A 39 -5.94 15.21 -4.24
N GLY A 40 -4.93 15.67 -3.50
CA GLY A 40 -5.02 16.80 -2.56
C GLY A 40 -5.62 16.45 -1.19
N GLN A 41 -6.04 15.21 -0.95
CA GLN A 41 -6.43 14.73 0.37
C GLN A 41 -5.26 14.03 1.06
N GLN A 42 -5.27 14.02 2.39
CA GLN A 42 -4.13 13.57 3.21
C GLN A 42 -4.44 12.35 4.10
N TRP A 43 -5.69 11.92 4.12
CA TRP A 43 -6.16 10.83 4.98
C TRP A 43 -6.60 9.64 4.14
N PRO A 44 -6.24 8.40 4.50
CA PRO A 44 -6.65 7.23 3.75
C PRO A 44 -8.16 7.10 3.63
N TYR A 45 -8.61 6.43 2.58
CA TYR A 45 -10.01 6.07 2.38
C TYR A 45 -10.25 4.61 2.77
N ILE A 46 -11.50 4.28 3.05
CA ILE A 46 -11.90 2.95 3.48
C ILE A 46 -13.22 2.55 2.82
N ASN A 47 -13.36 1.26 2.48
CA ASN A 47 -14.63 0.65 2.08
C ASN A 47 -15.41 0.24 3.34
N PRO A 48 -16.51 0.92 3.70
CA PRO A 48 -17.22 0.64 4.95
C PRO A 48 -17.89 -0.72 4.97
N LEU A 49 -18.43 -1.17 3.84
CA LEU A 49 -19.15 -2.43 3.77
C LEU A 49 -18.22 -3.61 4.06
N ALA A 50 -17.07 -3.65 3.38
CA ALA A 50 -16.06 -4.67 3.60
C ALA A 50 -15.52 -4.59 5.04
N SER A 51 -15.21 -3.37 5.50
CA SER A 51 -14.63 -3.15 6.83
C SER A 51 -15.58 -3.53 7.96
N LEU A 52 -16.84 -3.11 7.90
CA LEU A 52 -17.86 -3.48 8.88
C LEU A 52 -18.10 -4.98 8.92
N THR A 53 -18.06 -5.67 7.77
CA THR A 53 -18.17 -7.14 7.73
C THR A 53 -17.04 -7.80 8.54
N VAL A 54 -15.80 -7.35 8.34
CA VAL A 54 -14.63 -7.86 9.09
C VAL A 54 -14.71 -7.53 10.58
N LEU A 55 -15.11 -6.31 10.93
CA LEU A 55 -15.24 -5.88 12.32
C LEU A 55 -16.34 -6.66 13.05
N LEU A 56 -17.52 -6.83 12.43
CA LEU A 56 -18.64 -7.60 13.01
C LEU A 56 -18.28 -9.06 13.24
N GLN A 57 -17.60 -9.70 12.29
CA GLN A 57 -17.11 -11.08 12.47
C GLN A 57 -16.11 -11.17 13.63
N SER A 58 -15.28 -10.15 13.83
CA SER A 58 -14.38 -10.06 14.99
C SER A 58 -15.09 -9.80 16.32
N LEU A 59 -16.39 -9.47 16.29
CA LEU A 59 -17.28 -9.42 17.44
C LEU A 59 -18.13 -10.69 17.56
N GLU A 60 -17.66 -11.79 16.98
CA GLU A 60 -18.32 -13.11 17.00
C GLU A 60 -19.70 -13.13 16.31
N VAL A 61 -20.02 -12.14 15.47
CA VAL A 61 -21.21 -12.21 14.62
C VAL A 61 -20.97 -13.24 13.53
N ALA A 62 -21.86 -14.22 13.41
CA ALA A 62 -21.73 -15.30 12.44
C ALA A 62 -21.61 -14.75 11.01
N PRO A 63 -20.78 -15.35 10.13
CA PRO A 63 -20.56 -14.83 8.78
C PRO A 63 -21.85 -14.63 7.95
N VAL A 64 -22.84 -15.49 8.15
CA VAL A 64 -24.16 -15.42 7.49
C VAL A 64 -24.96 -14.17 7.89
N ASP A 65 -24.74 -13.65 9.09
CA ASP A 65 -25.45 -12.48 9.64
C ASP A 65 -24.61 -11.19 9.52
N ALA A 66 -23.28 -11.32 9.48
CA ALA A 66 -22.37 -10.18 9.41
C ALA A 66 -22.55 -9.34 8.14
N GLY A 67 -22.71 -9.99 6.97
CA GLY A 67 -22.92 -9.28 5.70
C GLY A 67 -24.21 -8.44 5.68
N PRO A 68 -25.39 -9.03 5.95
CA PRO A 68 -26.65 -8.29 6.04
C PRO A 68 -26.61 -7.12 7.05
N LEU A 69 -26.01 -7.34 8.22
CA LEU A 69 -25.88 -6.28 9.22
C LEU A 69 -24.90 -5.18 8.78
N ALA A 70 -23.80 -5.53 8.11
CA ALA A 70 -22.87 -4.55 7.54
C ALA A 70 -23.55 -3.67 6.47
N ILE A 71 -24.45 -4.24 5.66
CA ILE A 71 -25.27 -3.48 4.70
C ILE A 71 -26.17 -2.46 5.42
N GLU A 72 -26.87 -2.90 6.47
CA GLU A 72 -27.74 -2.01 7.27
C GLU A 72 -26.94 -0.86 7.91
N LEU A 73 -25.79 -1.18 8.51
CA LEU A 73 -24.92 -0.21 9.14
C LEU A 73 -24.29 0.75 8.12
N THR A 74 -23.92 0.28 6.93
CA THR A 74 -23.43 1.12 5.84
C THR A 74 -24.49 2.09 5.36
N ALA A 75 -25.76 1.65 5.27
CA ALA A 75 -26.87 2.54 4.92
C ALA A 75 -27.09 3.63 5.98
N LYS A 76 -26.97 3.29 7.27
CA LYS A 76 -27.02 4.26 8.38
C LYS A 76 -25.87 5.24 8.34
N LEU A 77 -24.65 4.77 8.06
CA LEU A 77 -23.47 5.62 7.87
C LEU A 77 -23.69 6.61 6.72
N ARG A 78 -24.14 6.12 5.56
CA ARG A 78 -24.42 6.96 4.38
C ARG A 78 -25.47 8.02 4.65
N ALA A 79 -26.50 7.71 5.44
CA ALA A 79 -27.50 8.71 5.86
C ALA A 79 -26.96 9.78 6.82
N SER A 80 -25.80 9.56 7.44
CA SER A 80 -25.21 10.45 8.46
C SER A 80 -24.01 11.27 7.98
N VAL A 81 -23.41 10.90 6.85
CA VAL A 81 -22.25 11.57 6.25
C VAL A 81 -22.70 12.23 4.95
N ALA A 82 -22.24 13.46 4.69
CA ALA A 82 -22.59 14.18 3.46
C ALA A 82 -22.14 13.41 2.21
N ASP A 83 -22.99 13.37 1.18
CA ASP A 83 -22.72 12.62 -0.06
C ASP A 83 -21.41 13.04 -0.75
N ALA A 84 -21.01 14.31 -0.61
CA ALA A 84 -19.78 14.84 -1.19
C ALA A 84 -18.48 14.17 -0.69
N GLY A 85 -18.53 13.43 0.43
CA GLY A 85 -17.39 12.67 0.96
C GLY A 85 -17.22 11.28 0.37
N TRP A 86 -18.22 10.76 -0.36
CA TRP A 86 -18.21 9.42 -0.91
C TRP A 86 -17.61 9.37 -2.31
N VAL A 87 -16.76 8.37 -2.55
CA VAL A 87 -16.03 8.18 -3.81
C VAL A 87 -16.16 6.74 -4.28
N HIS A 88 -16.45 6.55 -5.57
CA HIS A 88 -16.26 5.25 -6.22
C HIS A 88 -14.91 5.25 -6.91
N PHE A 89 -14.01 4.39 -6.44
CA PHE A 89 -12.71 4.20 -7.05
C PHE A 89 -12.81 3.25 -8.25
N PHE A 90 -11.97 3.50 -9.24
CA PHE A 90 -11.70 2.54 -10.28
C PHE A 90 -11.00 1.32 -9.66
N ASP A 91 -11.39 0.12 -10.03
CA ASP A 91 -10.80 -1.14 -9.57
C ASP A 91 -10.58 -2.01 -10.78
N ASN A 92 -9.46 -2.71 -10.92
CA ASN A 92 -9.13 -3.40 -12.17
C ASN A 92 -9.97 -4.65 -12.51
N PHE A 93 -10.94 -5.02 -11.66
CA PHE A 93 -11.73 -6.23 -11.82
C PHE A 93 -13.23 -6.02 -11.71
N ASP A 94 -13.68 -5.00 -10.96
CA ASP A 94 -15.10 -4.79 -10.66
C ASP A 94 -15.62 -3.40 -11.11
N PRO A 95 -16.58 -3.32 -12.06
CA PRO A 95 -17.24 -2.07 -12.47
C PRO A 95 -18.03 -1.41 -11.35
N ASP A 96 -18.50 -2.21 -10.40
CA ASP A 96 -19.54 -1.90 -9.45
C ASP A 96 -18.96 -1.83 -8.03
N THR A 97 -17.78 -1.22 -7.91
CA THR A 97 -17.08 -1.07 -6.64
C THR A 97 -17.93 -0.35 -5.60
N PRO A 98 -17.90 -0.82 -4.34
CA PRO A 98 -18.55 -0.14 -3.24
C PRO A 98 -17.98 1.28 -3.05
N ALA A 99 -18.86 2.21 -2.67
CA ALA A 99 -18.45 3.56 -2.32
C ALA A 99 -17.52 3.55 -1.09
N CYS A 100 -16.45 4.33 -1.18
CA CYS A 100 -15.49 4.58 -0.10
C CYS A 100 -15.66 5.99 0.46
N LEU A 101 -15.14 6.24 1.66
CA LEU A 101 -15.09 7.58 2.28
C LEU A 101 -13.79 7.75 3.09
N PRO A 102 -13.45 8.98 3.53
CA PRO A 102 -12.33 9.20 4.43
C PRO A 102 -12.43 8.32 5.69
N VAL A 103 -11.33 7.66 6.04
CA VAL A 103 -11.29 6.78 7.22
C VAL A 103 -11.63 7.53 8.51
N THR A 104 -11.37 8.83 8.58
CA THR A 104 -11.70 9.69 9.73
C THR A 104 -13.21 9.77 9.97
N ASP A 105 -14.00 9.92 8.91
CA ASP A 105 -15.46 10.01 9.02
C ASP A 105 -16.05 8.67 9.45
N PHE A 106 -15.48 7.58 8.94
CA PHE A 106 -15.83 6.23 9.36
C PHE A 106 -15.52 5.99 10.85
N ILE A 107 -14.33 6.38 11.32
CA ILE A 107 -13.93 6.25 12.73
C ILE A 107 -14.84 7.07 13.64
N ASP A 108 -15.11 8.33 13.29
CA ASP A 108 -15.96 9.20 14.11
C ASP A 108 -17.39 8.68 14.18
N TRP A 109 -17.91 8.11 13.09
CA TRP A 109 -19.18 7.41 13.11
C TRP A 109 -19.15 6.17 14.01
N LEU A 110 -18.10 5.33 13.91
CA LEU A 110 -17.94 4.13 14.75
C LEU A 110 -17.90 4.48 16.24
N ARG A 111 -17.22 5.57 16.63
CA ARG A 111 -17.18 6.04 18.03
C ARG A 111 -18.56 6.40 18.59
N ASN A 112 -19.45 6.85 17.72
CA ASN A 112 -20.84 7.14 18.08
C ASN A 112 -21.72 5.88 18.11
N GLN A 113 -21.24 4.75 17.58
CA GLN A 113 -21.90 3.46 17.70
C GLN A 113 -21.43 2.77 18.99
N ALA A 114 -22.34 2.50 19.93
CA ALA A 114 -22.04 1.74 21.14
C ALA A 114 -21.76 0.23 20.90
N LEU A 115 -21.53 -0.15 19.64
CA LEU A 115 -21.38 -1.54 19.19
C LEU A 115 -19.93 -2.01 19.20
N PHE A 116 -18.96 -1.12 18.97
CA PHE A 116 -17.57 -1.50 18.73
C PHE A 116 -16.68 -1.21 19.95
N PRO A 117 -15.78 -2.13 20.35
CA PRO A 117 -14.82 -1.90 21.42
C PRO A 117 -13.93 -0.69 21.16
N THR A 118 -13.66 0.10 22.20
CA THR A 118 -12.85 1.32 22.09
C THR A 118 -11.43 1.03 21.58
N ASP A 119 -10.81 -0.07 22.00
CA ASP A 119 -9.47 -0.46 21.57
C ASP A 119 -9.39 -0.80 20.08
N MET A 120 -10.45 -1.41 19.54
CA MET A 120 -10.59 -1.68 18.11
C MET A 120 -10.69 -0.39 17.30
N VAL A 121 -11.53 0.56 17.73
CA VAL A 121 -11.70 1.85 17.05
C VAL A 121 -10.44 2.72 17.17
N ASP A 122 -9.77 2.70 18.33
CA ASP A 122 -8.49 3.40 18.54
C ASP A 122 -7.37 2.81 17.68
N PHE A 123 -7.36 1.49 17.46
CA PHE A 123 -6.43 0.86 16.54
C PHE A 123 -6.63 1.35 15.11
N LEU A 124 -7.88 1.44 14.62
CA LEU A 124 -8.18 2.00 13.30
C LEU A 124 -7.70 3.45 13.19
N ALA A 125 -7.96 4.27 14.21
CA ALA A 125 -7.54 5.67 14.25
C ALA A 125 -6.01 5.83 14.19
N ARG A 126 -5.27 5.05 14.98
CA ARG A 126 -3.80 5.06 14.96
C ARG A 126 -3.26 4.52 13.64
N SER A 127 -3.92 3.51 13.07
CA SER A 127 -3.52 2.95 11.77
C SER A 127 -3.67 3.97 10.65
N ALA A 128 -4.76 4.74 10.63
CA ALA A 128 -4.94 5.85 9.70
C ALA A 128 -3.84 6.91 9.84
N GLU A 129 -3.48 7.28 11.07
CA GLU A 129 -2.41 8.25 11.32
C GLU A 129 -1.04 7.75 10.87
N VAL A 130 -0.69 6.51 11.20
CA VAL A 130 0.57 5.89 10.77
C VAL A 130 0.65 5.82 9.25
N SER A 131 -0.43 5.40 8.59
CA SER A 131 -0.45 5.24 7.13
C SER A 131 -0.37 6.59 6.41
N ALA A 132 -0.94 7.65 6.99
CA ALA A 132 -0.88 9.00 6.43
C ALA A 132 0.55 9.60 6.45
N VAL A 133 1.38 9.21 7.43
CA VAL A 133 2.73 9.78 7.62
C VAL A 133 3.85 8.86 7.15
N THR A 134 3.59 7.58 6.92
CA THR A 134 4.60 6.61 6.50
C THR A 134 4.99 6.86 5.03
N PRO A 135 6.29 7.05 4.72
CA PRO A 135 6.73 7.31 3.37
C PRO A 135 6.78 6.00 2.56
N ILE A 136 5.76 5.78 1.73
CA ILE A 136 5.60 4.56 0.91
C ILE A 136 5.57 4.85 -0.59
N PHE A 137 5.28 6.08 -1.00
CA PHE A 137 5.16 6.43 -2.42
C PHE A 137 6.51 6.71 -3.06
N ASP A 138 6.81 5.96 -4.11
CA ASP A 138 7.98 6.10 -4.97
C ASP A 138 7.50 6.40 -6.38
N GLY A 139 8.13 7.34 -7.05
CA GLY A 139 7.67 7.84 -8.33
C GLY A 139 8.83 8.37 -9.17
N PRO A 140 8.56 8.78 -10.42
CA PRO A 140 9.59 9.25 -11.35
C PRO A 140 10.38 10.45 -10.80
N ASP A 141 9.73 11.32 -10.03
CA ASP A 141 10.30 12.56 -9.50
C ASP A 141 11.15 12.37 -8.23
N ASN A 142 11.05 11.24 -7.53
CA ASN A 142 11.81 10.97 -6.30
C ASN A 142 12.49 9.60 -6.30
N ARG A 143 12.66 8.99 -7.49
CA ARG A 143 13.25 7.66 -7.64
C ARG A 143 14.70 7.66 -7.11
N GLY A 144 14.91 6.94 -6.01
CA GLY A 144 16.22 6.85 -5.34
C GLY A 144 16.45 7.88 -4.22
N ASP A 145 15.49 8.78 -3.98
CA ASP A 145 15.47 9.73 -2.88
C ASP A 145 14.51 9.28 -1.75
N GLU A 146 14.14 10.19 -0.85
CA GLU A 146 13.16 9.93 0.22
C GLU A 146 11.76 9.74 -0.39
N ARG A 147 11.13 8.60 -0.08
CA ARG A 147 9.73 8.32 -0.45
C ARG A 147 8.78 9.35 0.13
N TRP A 148 7.64 9.53 -0.52
CA TRP A 148 6.58 10.40 -0.03
C TRP A 148 5.57 9.63 0.81
N SER A 149 5.01 10.31 1.81
CA SER A 149 3.82 9.87 2.52
C SER A 149 2.59 10.57 1.95
N LEU A 150 1.39 10.10 2.28
CA LEU A 150 0.15 10.76 1.84
C LEU A 150 0.13 12.26 2.19
N ARG A 151 0.60 12.63 3.38
CA ARG A 151 0.68 14.04 3.81
C ARG A 151 1.68 14.89 3.01
N ARG A 152 2.58 14.26 2.27
CA ARG A 152 3.60 14.93 1.44
C ARG A 152 3.37 14.72 -0.06
N LEU A 153 2.34 13.96 -0.46
CA LEU A 153 1.97 13.86 -1.86
C LEU A 153 1.53 15.23 -2.39
N SER A 154 1.90 15.49 -3.64
CA SER A 154 1.46 16.67 -4.37
C SER A 154 -0.06 16.63 -4.58
N GLU A 155 -0.68 17.81 -4.58
CA GLU A 155 -2.11 17.94 -4.94
C GLU A 155 -2.38 17.56 -6.40
N LEU A 156 -1.35 17.62 -7.25
CA LEU A 156 -1.40 17.21 -8.65
C LEU A 156 -0.53 15.99 -8.87
N SER A 157 -1.01 15.06 -9.69
CA SER A 157 -0.21 13.93 -10.17
C SER A 157 1.05 14.41 -10.89
N PRO A 158 2.20 13.75 -10.68
CA PRO A 158 3.37 13.91 -11.55
C PRO A 158 3.00 13.72 -13.02
N ALA A 159 3.67 14.44 -13.93
CA ALA A 159 3.37 14.40 -15.37
C ALA A 159 3.48 12.98 -15.97
N GLU A 160 4.39 12.18 -15.42
CA GLU A 160 4.67 10.79 -15.82
C GLU A 160 3.78 9.75 -15.11
N ALA A 161 2.96 10.16 -14.13
CA ALA A 161 1.99 9.32 -13.40
C ALA A 161 0.57 9.42 -13.98
N LEU A 162 0.43 9.99 -15.18
CA LEU A 162 -0.85 10.22 -15.87
C LEU A 162 -1.15 9.17 -16.94
N ILE A 163 -0.24 8.20 -17.10
CA ILE A 163 -0.26 7.19 -18.14
C ILE A 163 -0.66 5.86 -17.53
N GLU A 164 -1.66 5.23 -18.15
CA GLU A 164 -2.29 4.00 -17.72
C GLU A 164 -2.02 2.90 -18.75
N PHE A 165 -1.93 1.66 -18.27
CA PHE A 165 -1.82 0.49 -19.13
C PHE A 165 -3.19 0.12 -19.72
N VAL A 166 -3.21 -0.35 -20.97
CA VAL A 166 -4.37 -0.97 -21.64
C VAL A 166 -3.90 -2.20 -22.43
N PRO A 167 -4.73 -3.25 -22.65
CA PRO A 167 -6.20 -3.30 -22.60
C PRO A 167 -6.91 -3.43 -21.24
N GLY A 168 -6.20 -3.54 -20.11
CA GLY A 168 -6.88 -3.72 -18.82
C GLY A 168 -7.58 -2.44 -18.30
N PRO A 169 -8.76 -2.51 -17.66
CA PRO A 169 -9.88 -3.44 -17.81
C PRO A 169 -11.15 -2.69 -18.26
N PRO A 170 -12.01 -3.39 -19.00
CA PRO A 170 -13.41 -3.04 -19.06
C PRO A 170 -14.21 -4.27 -18.60
N TRP A 171 -13.94 -4.75 -17.38
CA TRP A 171 -14.82 -5.58 -16.55
C TRP A 171 -15.26 -6.96 -17.05
N TYR A 172 -14.39 -7.66 -17.78
CA TYR A 172 -14.39 -9.12 -18.07
C TYR A 172 -15.72 -9.91 -17.97
N ASP A 173 -16.25 -10.35 -19.11
CA ASP A 173 -17.27 -11.41 -19.18
C ASP A 173 -16.80 -12.71 -19.90
N GLU A 174 -15.67 -12.72 -20.64
CA GLU A 174 -15.08 -13.93 -21.27
C GLU A 174 -13.54 -13.84 -21.39
N ASP A 175 -12.83 -14.97 -21.31
CA ASP A 175 -11.39 -15.08 -21.62
C ASP A 175 -11.18 -14.88 -23.12
N TRP A 176 -10.54 -13.76 -23.49
CA TRP A 176 -10.20 -13.46 -24.88
C TRP A 176 -8.92 -14.22 -25.27
N ASP A 177 -9.05 -15.53 -25.55
CA ASP A 177 -7.94 -16.40 -25.96
C ASP A 177 -7.15 -15.87 -27.19
N ASP A 178 -7.78 -15.03 -28.03
CA ASP A 178 -7.11 -14.32 -29.13
C ASP A 178 -7.62 -12.87 -29.26
N TRP A 179 -7.20 -12.01 -28.34
CA TRP A 179 -7.54 -10.59 -28.34
C TRP A 179 -7.06 -9.82 -29.58
N LYS A 180 -6.17 -10.41 -30.40
CA LYS A 180 -5.59 -9.81 -31.61
C LYS A 180 -6.50 -9.97 -32.84
N THR A 181 -7.67 -10.60 -32.72
CA THR A 181 -8.60 -10.86 -33.85
C THR A 181 -9.94 -10.12 -33.78
N GLY A 182 -10.61 -10.06 -34.94
CA GLY A 182 -11.44 -8.95 -35.43
C GLY A 182 -12.82 -8.69 -34.84
N ASP A 183 -13.15 -9.19 -33.65
CA ASP A 183 -14.38 -8.80 -32.92
C ASP A 183 -14.08 -8.29 -31.50
N ASN A 184 -12.80 -8.11 -31.14
CA ASN A 184 -12.42 -7.60 -29.83
C ASN A 184 -12.86 -6.11 -29.67
N PRO A 185 -13.73 -5.79 -28.69
CA PRO A 185 -14.21 -4.43 -28.44
C PRO A 185 -13.09 -3.44 -28.15
N PHE A 186 -12.02 -3.88 -27.48
CA PHE A 186 -10.84 -3.05 -27.24
C PHE A 186 -10.15 -2.69 -28.56
N LEU A 187 -9.93 -3.64 -29.47
CA LEU A 187 -9.32 -3.33 -30.77
C LEU A 187 -10.17 -2.34 -31.58
N GLN A 188 -11.50 -2.49 -31.56
CA GLN A 188 -12.41 -1.56 -32.23
C GLN A 188 -12.31 -0.15 -31.62
N TRP A 189 -12.30 -0.05 -30.30
CA TRP A 189 -12.12 1.23 -29.61
C TRP A 189 -10.74 1.84 -29.89
N ARG A 190 -9.67 1.05 -29.74
CA ARG A 190 -8.28 1.42 -30.03
C ARG A 190 -8.14 2.03 -31.42
N GLU A 191 -8.63 1.35 -32.46
CA GLU A 191 -8.55 1.87 -33.82
C GLU A 191 -9.44 3.10 -34.04
N SER A 192 -10.59 3.19 -33.37
CA SER A 192 -11.41 4.41 -33.38
C SER A 192 -10.70 5.60 -32.71
N MET A 193 -9.81 5.33 -31.75
CA MET A 193 -9.06 6.35 -31.00
C MET A 193 -7.83 6.83 -31.76
N ARG A 194 -7.27 6.06 -32.69
CA ARG A 194 -6.10 6.45 -33.50
C ARG A 194 -6.22 7.84 -34.14
N PRO A 195 -7.29 8.18 -34.91
CA PRO A 195 -7.43 9.53 -35.47
C PRO A 195 -7.70 10.61 -34.42
N VAL A 196 -8.19 10.26 -33.23
CA VAL A 196 -8.42 11.21 -32.14
C VAL A 196 -7.11 11.53 -31.42
N ALA A 197 -6.32 10.50 -31.08
CA ALA A 197 -5.01 10.63 -30.47
C ALA A 197 -4.08 11.51 -31.32
N GLN A 198 -4.07 11.32 -32.64
CA GLN A 198 -3.31 12.17 -33.57
C GLN A 198 -3.73 13.64 -33.53
N ARG A 199 -5.04 13.92 -33.40
CA ARG A 199 -5.53 15.31 -33.29
C ARG A 199 -5.17 15.93 -31.94
N LEU A 200 -5.27 15.15 -30.86
CA LEU A 200 -4.89 15.58 -29.52
C LEU A 200 -3.39 15.88 -29.46
N GLU A 201 -2.55 14.98 -29.97
CA GLU A 201 -1.10 15.18 -30.06
C GLU A 201 -0.75 16.45 -30.85
N ALA A 202 -1.39 16.67 -32.01
CA ALA A 202 -1.17 17.88 -32.80
C ALA A 202 -1.58 19.17 -32.07
N ALA A 203 -2.58 19.11 -31.19
CA ALA A 203 -3.04 20.26 -30.41
C ALA A 203 -2.23 20.50 -29.13
N LEU A 204 -1.78 19.43 -28.48
CA LEU A 204 -1.13 19.45 -27.17
C LEU A 204 0.40 19.48 -27.27
N GLY A 205 0.97 19.00 -28.38
CA GLY A 205 2.41 18.85 -28.58
C GLY A 205 3.02 17.63 -27.88
N GLU A 206 2.21 16.77 -27.27
CA GLU A 206 2.59 15.55 -26.57
C GLU A 206 1.58 14.43 -26.92
N PRO A 207 2.03 13.21 -27.25
CA PRO A 207 1.13 12.09 -27.52
C PRO A 207 0.32 11.68 -26.30
N VAL A 208 -0.98 11.42 -26.49
CA VAL A 208 -1.91 10.95 -25.45
C VAL A 208 -2.12 9.44 -25.47
N TYR A 209 -1.58 8.75 -26.47
CA TYR A 209 -1.68 7.31 -26.67
C TYR A 209 -0.37 6.83 -27.33
N ASP A 210 0.26 5.81 -26.75
CA ASP A 210 1.31 5.01 -27.37
C ASP A 210 0.73 3.69 -27.88
N PHE A 211 0.73 3.51 -29.21
CA PHE A 211 0.11 2.37 -29.86
C PHE A 211 1.14 1.25 -30.04
N ALA A 212 1.03 0.20 -29.23
CA ALA A 212 1.89 -0.97 -29.29
C ALA A 212 1.85 -1.67 -30.66
N ASP A 213 2.99 -2.22 -31.04
CA ASP A 213 3.09 -3.22 -32.09
C ASP A 213 2.45 -4.53 -31.62
N LEU A 214 1.29 -4.86 -32.19
CA LEU A 214 0.54 -6.06 -31.85
C LEU A 214 1.32 -7.35 -32.16
N ASP A 215 2.37 -7.30 -32.98
CA ASP A 215 3.25 -8.45 -33.26
C ASP A 215 4.39 -8.60 -32.23
N CYS A 216 4.56 -7.63 -31.33
CA CYS A 216 5.57 -7.64 -30.28
C CYS A 216 4.96 -8.04 -28.93
N GLU A 217 5.40 -9.17 -28.36
CA GLU A 217 4.87 -9.65 -27.06
C GLU A 217 5.29 -8.81 -25.84
N THR A 218 6.24 -7.89 -26.03
CA THR A 218 6.78 -7.04 -24.96
C THR A 218 6.44 -5.56 -25.16
N ASP A 219 5.60 -5.24 -26.13
CA ASP A 219 5.16 -3.88 -26.41
C ASP A 219 3.69 -3.74 -25.99
N ASP A 220 3.43 -2.77 -25.12
CA ASP A 220 2.15 -2.63 -24.42
C ASP A 220 1.54 -1.25 -24.73
N ASP A 221 0.24 -1.20 -25.01
CA ASP A 221 -0.44 0.08 -25.23
C ASP A 221 -0.43 0.89 -23.92
N SER A 222 -0.03 2.16 -24.01
CA SER A 222 0.00 3.09 -22.88
C SER A 222 -0.82 4.33 -23.23
N VAL A 223 -1.72 4.76 -22.35
CA VAL A 223 -2.68 5.84 -22.64
C VAL A 223 -2.77 6.84 -21.53
N HIS A 224 -3.00 8.10 -21.86
CA HIS A 224 -3.36 9.10 -20.86
C HIS A 224 -4.66 8.66 -20.14
N ARG A 225 -4.72 8.79 -18.81
CA ARG A 225 -5.85 8.32 -17.97
C ARG A 225 -7.24 8.76 -18.43
N TRP A 226 -7.36 9.94 -19.05
CA TRP A 226 -8.61 10.39 -19.69
C TRP A 226 -9.13 9.42 -20.76
N LEU A 227 -8.23 8.83 -21.56
CA LEU A 227 -8.60 7.86 -22.58
C LEU A 227 -9.02 6.52 -21.95
N LEU A 228 -8.43 6.11 -20.82
CA LEU A 228 -8.90 4.95 -20.07
C LEU A 228 -10.32 5.19 -19.48
N LEU A 229 -10.61 6.39 -18.96
CA LEU A 229 -11.98 6.74 -18.57
C LEU A 229 -12.93 6.75 -19.77
N HIS A 230 -12.48 7.22 -20.93
CA HIS A 230 -13.27 7.14 -22.16
C HIS A 230 -13.53 5.68 -22.54
N TRP A 231 -12.54 4.79 -22.36
CA TRP A 231 -12.71 3.36 -22.60
C TRP A 231 -13.79 2.76 -21.69
N CYS A 232 -13.75 3.08 -20.40
CA CYS A 232 -14.79 2.68 -19.43
C CYS A 232 -16.19 3.13 -19.86
N CYS A 233 -16.32 4.40 -20.27
CA CYS A 233 -17.59 4.99 -20.72
C CYS A 233 -18.12 4.35 -22.02
N SER A 234 -17.22 3.86 -22.89
CA SER A 234 -17.61 3.20 -24.13
C SER A 234 -18.08 1.77 -23.91
N TYR A 235 -17.48 1.05 -22.97
CA TYR A 235 -17.70 -0.39 -22.83
C TYR A 235 -18.80 -0.77 -21.83
N LYS A 236 -18.77 -0.24 -20.58
CA LYS A 236 -19.85 -0.43 -19.58
C LYS A 236 -20.37 0.92 -19.08
N PRO A 237 -21.07 1.69 -19.93
CA PRO A 237 -21.60 3.01 -19.58
C PRO A 237 -22.56 3.00 -18.37
N GLU A 238 -23.20 1.86 -18.11
CA GLU A 238 -24.13 1.66 -17.01
C GLU A 238 -23.48 1.28 -15.69
N SER A 239 -22.16 1.03 -15.64
CA SER A 239 -21.45 0.69 -14.40
C SER A 239 -21.59 1.75 -13.31
N THR A 240 -21.52 1.34 -12.05
CA THR A 240 -21.58 2.25 -10.90
C THR A 240 -20.45 3.28 -10.97
N PHE A 241 -19.24 2.86 -11.36
CA PHE A 241 -18.12 3.79 -11.55
C PHE A 241 -18.42 4.86 -12.61
N VAL A 242 -18.92 4.50 -13.79
CA VAL A 242 -19.25 5.50 -14.84
C VAL A 242 -20.38 6.43 -14.39
N ARG A 243 -21.42 5.92 -13.71
CA ARG A 243 -22.47 6.79 -13.15
C ARG A 243 -21.92 7.80 -12.14
N TYR A 244 -20.98 7.37 -11.30
CA TYR A 244 -20.28 8.27 -10.40
C TYR A 244 -19.50 9.35 -11.15
N LEU A 245 -18.79 9.02 -12.25
CA LEU A 245 -18.11 10.01 -13.10
C LEU A 245 -19.09 11.05 -13.68
N LEU A 246 -20.28 10.62 -14.10
CA LEU A 246 -21.32 11.54 -14.59
C LEU A 246 -21.79 12.50 -13.48
N GLU A 247 -22.04 11.96 -12.28
CA GLU A 247 -22.49 12.75 -11.13
C GLU A 247 -21.48 13.81 -10.74
N VAL A 248 -20.20 13.44 -10.60
CA VAL A 248 -19.15 14.38 -10.17
C VAL A 248 -18.89 15.45 -11.23
N THR A 249 -18.85 15.08 -12.52
CA THR A 249 -18.59 16.03 -13.61
C THR A 249 -19.80 16.89 -13.98
N GLY A 250 -21.00 16.49 -13.58
CA GLY A 250 -22.25 17.12 -14.00
C GLY A 250 -22.56 16.90 -15.48
N ALA A 251 -22.00 15.87 -16.10
CA ALA A 251 -22.34 15.48 -17.47
C ALA A 251 -23.80 14.98 -17.54
N CYS A 252 -24.52 15.35 -18.60
CA CYS A 252 -25.91 14.93 -18.77
C CYS A 252 -26.06 13.45 -19.17
N ASP A 253 -25.06 12.92 -19.87
CA ASP A 253 -24.99 11.55 -20.35
C ASP A 253 -23.53 11.14 -20.63
N THR A 254 -23.33 9.86 -20.96
CA THR A 254 -22.02 9.28 -21.25
C THR A 254 -21.39 9.82 -22.53
N GLU A 255 -22.18 10.24 -23.52
CA GLU A 255 -21.65 10.84 -24.75
C GLU A 255 -21.06 12.22 -24.50
N ALA A 256 -21.72 13.04 -23.67
CA ALA A 256 -21.20 14.34 -23.25
C ALA A 256 -19.89 14.19 -22.46
N LEU A 257 -19.80 13.21 -21.56
CA LEU A 257 -18.57 12.93 -20.83
C LEU A 257 -17.45 12.44 -21.77
N LYS A 258 -17.73 11.49 -22.66
CA LYS A 258 -16.74 11.01 -23.66
C LYS A 258 -16.22 12.15 -24.53
N ALA A 259 -17.10 13.03 -25.02
CA ALA A 259 -16.70 14.18 -25.81
C ALA A 259 -15.77 15.12 -25.03
N ALA A 260 -16.03 15.35 -23.75
CA ALA A 260 -15.18 16.18 -22.89
C ALA A 260 -13.81 15.52 -22.60
N LEU A 261 -13.75 14.19 -22.43
CA LEU A 261 -12.50 13.45 -22.17
C LEU A 261 -11.49 13.51 -23.33
N ILE A 262 -11.95 13.80 -24.55
CA ILE A 262 -11.12 13.92 -25.76
C ILE A 262 -11.05 15.37 -26.29
N ASP A 263 -11.49 16.35 -25.51
CA ASP A 263 -11.32 17.76 -25.82
C ASP A 263 -9.92 18.21 -25.38
N PRO A 264 -9.08 18.79 -26.27
CA PRO A 264 -7.78 19.34 -25.89
C PRO A 264 -7.84 20.30 -24.68
N ALA A 265 -8.93 21.05 -24.51
CA ALA A 265 -9.10 21.98 -23.38
C ALA A 265 -9.18 21.28 -22.01
N SER A 266 -9.48 19.98 -21.99
CA SER A 266 -9.55 19.15 -20.78
C SER A 266 -8.16 18.73 -20.25
N TYR A 267 -7.10 18.90 -21.05
CA TYR A 267 -5.72 18.54 -20.70
C TYR A 267 -5.02 19.75 -20.05
N THR A 268 -5.52 20.18 -18.90
CA THR A 268 -5.02 21.38 -18.19
C THR A 268 -3.75 21.12 -17.37
N GLN A 269 -3.41 19.85 -17.10
CA GLN A 269 -2.21 19.46 -16.37
C GLN A 269 -1.10 19.03 -17.35
N PRO A 270 0.17 19.41 -17.09
CA PRO A 270 1.29 18.84 -17.81
C PRO A 270 1.32 17.32 -17.67
N PHE A 271 1.53 16.63 -18.78
CA PHE A 271 1.75 15.19 -18.82
C PHE A 271 2.90 14.89 -19.78
N ARG A 272 3.45 13.68 -19.69
CA ARG A 272 4.47 13.19 -20.62
C ARG A 272 4.17 11.73 -20.92
N MET A 273 4.12 11.38 -22.20
CA MET A 273 3.96 9.99 -22.58
C MET A 273 5.23 9.22 -22.19
N ASN A 274 5.01 8.12 -21.51
CA ASN A 274 6.02 7.18 -21.08
C ASN A 274 5.39 5.79 -21.03
N HIS A 275 6.16 4.81 -20.56
CA HIS A 275 5.59 3.50 -20.28
C HIS A 275 4.74 3.59 -19.01
N ALA A 276 3.53 3.00 -19.02
CA ALA A 276 2.65 2.92 -17.85
C ALA A 276 3.29 2.33 -16.57
N PHE A 277 4.44 1.65 -16.68
CA PHE A 277 5.21 1.13 -15.54
C PHE A 277 6.18 2.15 -14.90
N ILE A 278 6.15 3.41 -15.33
CA ILE A 278 6.96 4.52 -14.80
C ILE A 278 6.05 5.48 -13.99
N GLY A 279 5.02 4.95 -13.35
CA GLY A 279 4.08 5.70 -12.51
C GLY A 279 4.59 5.98 -11.09
N LEU A 280 3.73 6.62 -10.31
CA LEU A 280 3.86 6.78 -8.86
C LEU A 280 3.20 5.55 -8.19
N GLU A 281 3.92 4.84 -7.33
CA GLU A 281 3.44 3.60 -6.71
C GLU A 281 3.71 3.55 -5.20
N ALA A 282 2.79 2.94 -4.44
CA ALA A 282 2.94 2.66 -3.02
C ALA A 282 3.82 1.42 -2.78
N VAL A 283 5.13 1.64 -2.68
CA VAL A 283 6.11 0.61 -2.36
C VAL A 283 6.14 0.35 -0.85
N GLY A 284 5.51 -0.76 -0.46
CA GLY A 284 5.58 -1.25 0.92
C GLY A 284 4.50 -0.68 1.84
N ALA A 285 3.24 -0.79 1.39
CA ALA A 285 2.05 -0.55 2.19
C ALA A 285 2.21 -1.00 3.65
N CYS A 286 1.73 -0.18 4.59
CA CYS A 286 1.84 -0.47 6.01
C CYS A 286 1.15 -1.80 6.35
N ARG A 287 1.77 -2.64 7.17
CA ARG A 287 1.18 -3.91 7.62
C ARG A 287 0.97 -3.85 9.12
N LEU A 288 -0.23 -3.44 9.52
CA LEU A 288 -0.57 -3.25 10.92
C LEU A 288 -1.39 -4.44 11.42
N GLN A 289 -1.07 -4.93 12.60
CA GLN A 289 -1.77 -6.06 13.21
C GLN A 289 -2.52 -5.59 14.45
N TYR A 290 -3.83 -5.73 14.42
CA TYR A 290 -4.70 -5.56 15.58
C TYR A 290 -4.39 -6.65 16.61
N LEU A 291 -4.32 -6.23 17.87
CA LEU A 291 -4.26 -7.12 19.01
C LEU A 291 -5.37 -6.71 19.97
N PRO A 292 -6.27 -7.62 20.36
CA PRO A 292 -7.23 -7.37 21.43
C PRO A 292 -6.52 -6.89 22.70
N ALA A 293 -7.14 -6.02 23.51
CA ALA A 293 -6.54 -5.47 24.72
C ALA A 293 -5.96 -6.51 25.71
N THR A 294 -6.51 -7.73 25.72
CA THR A 294 -6.09 -8.88 26.53
C THR A 294 -4.83 -9.56 26.00
N SER A 295 -4.54 -9.42 24.71
CA SER A 295 -3.37 -10.03 24.07
C SER A 295 -2.09 -9.26 24.38
N ARG A 296 -0.99 -10.00 24.43
CA ARG A 296 0.36 -9.47 24.61
C ARG A 296 1.24 -10.05 23.52
N LYS A 297 1.88 -9.17 22.77
CA LYS A 297 2.92 -9.49 21.80
C LYS A 297 4.11 -8.57 22.04
N THR A 298 5.30 -9.13 21.94
CA THR A 298 6.58 -8.44 21.96
C THR A 298 7.26 -8.62 20.61
N VAL A 299 7.63 -7.51 19.96
CA VAL A 299 8.35 -7.52 18.68
C VAL A 299 9.75 -6.98 18.90
N GLY A 300 10.76 -7.77 18.55
CA GLY A 300 12.15 -7.33 18.49
C GLY A 300 12.44 -6.63 17.17
N VAL A 301 13.02 -5.43 17.21
CA VAL A 301 13.45 -4.69 16.01
C VAL A 301 14.95 -4.44 16.09
N VAL A 302 15.71 -5.00 15.14
CA VAL A 302 17.17 -4.96 15.10
C VAL A 302 17.64 -4.05 13.96
N PHE A 303 18.49 -3.08 14.29
CA PHE A 303 19.16 -2.22 13.30
C PHE A 303 20.54 -1.74 13.79
N CYS A 304 21.48 -1.57 12.85
CA CYS A 304 22.88 -1.30 13.17
C CYS A 304 23.48 -0.09 12.41
N SER A 305 22.67 0.68 11.68
CA SER A 305 23.13 1.87 10.95
C SER A 305 22.12 3.03 11.02
N GLU A 306 22.57 4.25 10.67
CA GLU A 306 21.70 5.43 10.59
C GLU A 306 20.58 5.28 9.56
N SER A 307 20.89 4.71 8.39
CA SER A 307 19.88 4.46 7.34
C SER A 307 18.83 3.46 7.81
N ALA A 308 19.25 2.38 8.50
CA ALA A 308 18.34 1.40 9.08
C ALA A 308 17.50 1.99 10.23
N SER A 309 18.01 2.98 10.96
CA SER A 309 17.28 3.68 12.02
C SER A 309 16.03 4.41 11.49
N ALA A 310 16.10 5.02 10.31
CA ALA A 310 14.94 5.66 9.68
C ALA A 310 13.82 4.63 9.36
N VAL A 311 14.19 3.48 8.80
CA VAL A 311 13.25 2.37 8.54
C VAL A 311 12.71 1.80 9.86
N ALA A 312 13.56 1.64 10.87
CA ALA A 312 13.17 1.18 12.20
C ALA A 312 12.12 2.09 12.83
N SER A 313 12.29 3.41 12.72
CA SER A 313 11.33 4.39 13.22
C SER A 313 9.94 4.21 12.59
N ASN A 314 9.88 3.99 11.28
CA ASN A 314 8.63 3.74 10.56
C ASN A 314 8.00 2.39 10.94
N LEU A 315 8.79 1.34 11.11
CA LEU A 315 8.31 0.02 11.54
C LEU A 315 7.80 0.06 12.98
N LEU A 316 8.51 0.70 13.90
CA LEU A 316 8.11 0.83 15.30
C LEU A 316 6.78 1.58 15.44
N ALA A 317 6.53 2.59 14.60
CA ALA A 317 5.25 3.29 14.60
C ALA A 317 4.07 2.38 14.21
N GLN A 318 4.31 1.32 13.43
CA GLN A 318 3.30 0.34 13.04
C GLN A 318 3.01 -0.71 14.14
N MET A 319 3.81 -0.79 15.22
CA MET A 319 3.66 -1.77 16.31
C MET A 319 2.60 -1.36 17.34
N ILE A 320 1.42 -0.95 16.87
CA ILE A 320 0.34 -0.40 17.68
C ILE A 320 -0.08 -1.41 18.77
N GLY A 321 -0.08 -0.97 20.03
CA GLY A 321 -0.52 -1.81 21.16
C GLY A 321 0.45 -2.93 21.56
N MET A 322 1.58 -3.09 20.87
CA MET A 322 2.60 -4.12 21.15
C MET A 322 3.66 -3.64 22.15
N HIS A 323 4.44 -4.56 22.70
CA HIS A 323 5.72 -4.20 23.32
C HIS A 323 6.82 -4.21 22.26
N ALA A 324 7.63 -3.16 22.16
CA ALA A 324 8.76 -3.11 21.24
C ALA A 324 10.07 -3.31 21.99
N LEU A 325 10.82 -4.35 21.65
CA LEU A 325 12.21 -4.53 22.07
C LEU A 325 13.13 -3.98 20.98
N ILE A 326 13.74 -2.84 21.23
CA ILE A 326 14.64 -2.17 20.29
C ILE A 326 16.06 -2.69 20.54
N ILE A 327 16.71 -3.23 19.51
CA ILE A 327 18.04 -3.83 19.60
C ILE A 327 18.95 -3.07 18.65
N ALA A 328 19.70 -2.11 19.19
CA ALA A 328 20.52 -1.21 18.40
C ALA A 328 21.69 -0.64 19.23
N PRO A 329 22.77 -0.16 18.58
CA PRO A 329 23.78 0.66 19.23
C PRO A 329 23.17 1.89 19.89
N SER A 330 23.68 2.26 21.08
CA SER A 330 23.16 3.40 21.84
C SER A 330 23.27 4.75 21.10
N SER A 331 24.24 4.88 20.20
CA SER A 331 24.43 6.05 19.33
C SER A 331 23.30 6.25 18.32
N LEU A 332 22.56 5.20 17.96
CA LEU A 332 21.50 5.23 16.94
C LEU A 332 20.09 5.32 17.53
N ALA A 333 19.94 5.07 18.84
CA ALA A 333 18.65 5.02 19.53
C ALA A 333 18.62 6.00 20.70
N SER A 334 18.61 7.30 20.39
CA SER A 334 18.43 8.34 21.40
C SER A 334 17.07 8.22 22.09
N ARG A 335 16.95 8.75 23.30
CA ARG A 335 15.70 8.69 24.06
C ARG A 335 14.52 9.31 23.29
N ASP A 336 14.74 10.47 22.68
CA ASP A 336 13.67 11.20 21.98
C ASP A 336 13.25 10.48 20.69
N SER A 337 14.20 9.90 19.95
CA SER A 337 13.87 9.11 18.75
C SER A 337 13.09 7.85 19.12
N VAL A 338 13.47 7.15 20.19
CA VAL A 338 12.76 5.97 20.68
C VAL A 338 11.34 6.31 21.12
N VAL A 339 11.15 7.40 21.87
CA VAL A 339 9.81 7.85 22.31
C VAL A 339 8.94 8.18 21.10
N HIS A 340 9.48 8.90 20.12
CA HIS A 340 8.74 9.26 18.92
C HIS A 340 8.38 8.02 18.07
N ALA A 341 9.34 7.12 17.84
CA ALA A 341 9.17 5.90 17.05
C ALA A 341 8.18 4.92 17.70
N THR A 342 8.14 4.85 19.03
CA THR A 342 7.29 3.91 19.78
C THR A 342 6.01 4.52 20.35
N ARG A 343 5.60 5.70 19.88
CA ARG A 343 4.45 6.46 20.41
C ARG A 343 3.11 5.72 20.44
N TYR A 344 2.92 4.71 19.58
CA TYR A 344 1.69 3.89 19.57
C TYR A 344 1.88 2.50 20.18
N CYS A 345 3.11 2.14 20.56
CA CYS A 345 3.38 0.91 21.29
C CYS A 345 2.75 1.01 22.68
N ARG A 346 2.39 -0.15 23.26
CA ARG A 346 1.98 -0.23 24.67
C ARG A 346 3.14 0.14 25.59
N SER A 347 4.36 -0.25 25.22
CA SER A 347 5.60 0.02 25.95
C SER A 347 6.80 -0.32 25.05
N SER A 348 7.99 0.15 25.41
CA SER A 348 9.22 -0.18 24.71
C SER A 348 10.40 -0.35 25.67
N THR A 349 11.37 -1.17 25.26
CA THR A 349 12.64 -1.38 25.96
C THR A 349 13.78 -1.25 24.95
N LEU A 350 14.87 -0.56 25.33
CA LEU A 350 16.08 -0.48 24.53
C LEU A 350 17.13 -1.47 25.06
N HIS A 351 17.54 -2.41 24.23
CA HIS A 351 18.69 -3.28 24.42
C HIS A 351 19.88 -2.71 23.65
N CYS A 352 20.74 -1.97 24.35
CA CYS A 352 21.91 -1.34 23.75
C CYS A 352 22.93 -2.40 23.35
N LEU A 353 23.27 -2.45 22.06
CA LEU A 353 24.38 -3.25 21.58
C LEU A 353 25.72 -2.56 21.91
N PRO A 354 26.73 -3.31 22.35
CA PRO A 354 28.11 -2.84 22.44
C PRO A 354 28.69 -2.53 21.03
N ASP A 355 29.82 -1.81 20.98
CA ASP A 355 30.45 -1.38 19.72
C ASP A 355 30.88 -2.55 18.82
N ASP A 356 31.19 -3.71 19.42
CA ASP A 356 31.52 -4.94 18.70
C ASP A 356 30.27 -5.73 18.24
N LEU A 357 29.07 -5.19 18.51
CA LEU A 357 27.76 -5.78 18.19
C LEU A 357 27.57 -7.19 18.77
N SER A 358 28.30 -7.54 19.83
CA SER A 358 28.10 -8.78 20.55
C SER A 358 26.75 -8.78 21.27
N MET A 359 26.02 -9.90 21.20
CA MET A 359 24.70 -10.00 21.81
C MET A 359 24.41 -11.41 22.32
N ASP A 360 23.61 -11.49 23.39
CA ASP A 360 23.06 -12.76 23.86
C ASP A 360 21.80 -13.09 23.05
N ALA A 361 22.02 -13.75 21.91
CA ALA A 361 20.95 -14.17 21.01
C ALA A 361 19.88 -15.01 21.73
N SER A 362 20.26 -15.88 22.68
CA SER A 362 19.29 -16.72 23.40
C SER A 362 18.39 -15.87 24.30
N ALA A 363 18.95 -14.91 25.04
CA ALA A 363 18.18 -14.01 25.88
C ALA A 363 17.21 -13.15 25.06
N ILE A 364 17.67 -12.62 23.93
CA ILE A 364 16.84 -11.84 23.00
C ILE A 364 15.69 -12.69 22.47
N LEU A 365 15.98 -13.85 21.89
CA LEU A 365 14.96 -14.70 21.26
C LEU A 365 13.94 -15.26 22.26
N THR A 366 14.32 -15.44 23.53
CA THR A 366 13.38 -15.85 24.59
C THR A 366 12.43 -14.72 25.01
N SER A 367 12.79 -13.46 24.73
CA SER A 367 12.04 -12.28 25.18
C SER A 367 11.06 -11.71 24.15
N VAL A 368 11.06 -12.23 22.91
CA VAL A 368 10.28 -11.71 21.79
C VAL A 368 9.42 -12.80 21.14
N ASP A 369 8.25 -12.41 20.63
CA ASP A 369 7.36 -13.31 19.87
C ASP A 369 7.62 -13.25 18.36
N ALA A 370 8.18 -12.12 17.89
CA ALA A 370 8.54 -11.87 16.50
C ALA A 370 9.85 -11.08 16.43
N LEU A 371 10.63 -11.28 15.36
CA LEU A 371 11.92 -10.63 15.17
C LEU A 371 12.02 -9.97 13.79
N TYR A 372 12.17 -8.65 13.76
CA TYR A 372 12.34 -7.86 12.54
C TYR A 372 13.79 -7.36 12.48
N VAL A 373 14.47 -7.69 11.38
CA VAL A 373 15.87 -7.36 11.17
C VAL A 373 15.98 -6.46 9.94
N ILE A 374 16.70 -5.35 10.06
CA ILE A 374 16.85 -4.34 9.00
C ILE A 374 18.30 -4.34 8.50
N ALA A 375 18.45 -4.38 7.18
CA ALA A 375 19.74 -4.26 6.49
C ALA A 375 20.45 -2.96 6.87
N SER A 376 21.76 -3.03 7.14
CA SER A 376 22.55 -1.85 7.51
C SER A 376 22.82 -0.93 6.33
N GLU A 377 22.83 -1.47 5.11
CA GLU A 377 23.22 -0.74 3.89
C GLU A 377 22.31 -1.07 2.71
N ALA A 378 22.41 -0.27 1.65
CA ALA A 378 21.69 -0.48 0.40
C ALA A 378 22.23 -1.74 -0.29
N LYS A 379 21.33 -2.62 -0.73
CA LYS A 379 21.71 -3.85 -1.41
C LYS A 379 22.42 -3.51 -2.74
N PRO A 380 23.68 -3.95 -2.97
CA PRO A 380 24.27 -3.87 -4.29
C PRO A 380 23.45 -4.75 -5.25
N THR A 381 23.17 -4.25 -6.44
CA THR A 381 22.24 -4.81 -7.44
C THR A 381 22.48 -6.27 -7.88
N ARG A 382 23.55 -6.94 -7.41
CA ARG A 382 23.93 -8.30 -7.84
C ARG A 382 24.43 -9.27 -6.76
N ASN A 383 24.41 -8.92 -5.48
CA ASN A 383 24.95 -9.80 -4.42
C ASN A 383 23.88 -10.45 -3.53
N ASN A 384 24.15 -11.68 -3.08
CA ASN A 384 23.34 -12.44 -2.12
C ASN A 384 23.59 -12.02 -0.67
N ASP A 385 24.30 -10.92 -0.45
CA ASP A 385 24.65 -10.41 0.86
C ASP A 385 23.45 -9.63 1.43
N LEU A 386 23.13 -9.93 2.70
CA LEU A 386 22.04 -9.30 3.45
C LEU A 386 22.44 -7.96 4.07
N MET A 387 23.70 -7.51 3.89
CA MET A 387 24.20 -6.27 4.47
C MET A 387 24.02 -6.24 6.01
N LEU A 388 24.24 -7.40 6.65
CA LEU A 388 24.12 -7.58 8.09
C LEU A 388 25.49 -7.91 8.71
N PRO A 389 25.77 -7.40 9.92
CA PRO A 389 26.88 -7.90 10.74
C PRO A 389 26.70 -9.38 11.08
N GLU A 390 27.81 -10.13 11.23
CA GLU A 390 27.76 -11.59 11.48
C GLU A 390 26.92 -11.97 12.71
N SER A 391 27.00 -11.18 13.80
CA SER A 391 26.21 -11.43 15.02
C SER A 391 24.70 -11.29 14.79
N VAL A 392 24.28 -10.39 13.90
CA VAL A 392 22.88 -10.19 13.51
C VAL A 392 22.41 -11.29 12.56
N GLU A 393 23.27 -11.75 11.64
CA GLU A 393 22.98 -12.93 10.82
C GLU A 393 22.77 -14.18 11.67
N ASP A 394 23.61 -14.37 12.69
CA ASP A 394 23.52 -15.49 13.62
C ASP A 394 22.24 -15.44 14.44
N LEU A 395 21.82 -14.25 14.90
CA LEU A 395 20.53 -14.04 15.55
C LEU A 395 19.37 -14.37 14.61
N LEU A 396 19.41 -13.83 13.39
CA LEU A 396 18.38 -14.04 12.37
C LEU A 396 18.23 -15.52 12.00
N TRP A 397 19.34 -16.22 11.78
CA TRP A 397 19.35 -17.65 11.50
C TRP A 397 18.75 -18.46 12.66
N GLN A 398 19.10 -18.12 13.90
CA GLN A 398 18.55 -18.81 15.06
C GLN A 398 17.05 -18.58 15.23
N ALA A 399 16.54 -17.37 14.98
CA ALA A 399 15.11 -17.08 14.99
C ALA A 399 14.35 -17.95 13.97
N LEU A 400 14.88 -18.07 12.74
CA LEU A 400 14.32 -18.90 11.68
C LEU A 400 14.29 -20.39 12.08
N GLN A 401 15.38 -20.89 12.68
CA GLN A 401 15.45 -22.27 13.16
C GLN A 401 14.46 -22.58 14.28
N LEU A 402 14.05 -21.58 15.06
CA LEU A 402 13.03 -21.71 16.10
C LEU A 402 11.60 -21.57 15.57
N GLY A 403 11.42 -21.31 14.27
CA GLY A 403 10.11 -21.09 13.65
C GLY A 403 9.42 -19.79 14.10
N MET A 404 10.19 -18.81 14.57
CA MET A 404 9.66 -17.51 15.00
C MET A 404 9.16 -16.69 13.80
N ASP A 405 8.14 -15.86 14.00
CA ASP A 405 7.68 -14.86 13.02
C ASP A 405 8.81 -13.85 12.76
N THR A 406 9.55 -14.09 11.69
CA THR A 406 10.82 -13.40 11.40
C THR A 406 10.73 -12.70 10.06
N LYS A 407 11.08 -11.41 10.03
CA LYS A 407 11.07 -10.60 8.81
C LYS A 407 12.40 -9.90 8.61
N TYR A 408 12.90 -9.94 7.39
CA TYR A 408 14.07 -9.18 6.97
C TYR A 408 13.64 -8.01 6.07
N TYR A 409 14.03 -6.81 6.46
CA TYR A 409 13.77 -5.57 5.73
C TYR A 409 15.05 -5.05 5.10
N LEU A 410 14.94 -4.59 3.86
CA LEU A 410 15.94 -3.78 3.19
C LEU A 410 15.95 -2.37 3.81
N ASN A 411 17.07 -1.65 3.63
CA ASN A 411 17.22 -0.29 4.13
C ASN A 411 16.31 0.74 3.41
N ASN A 412 15.60 0.33 2.36
CA ASN A 412 14.54 1.11 1.70
C ASN A 412 13.13 0.69 2.18
N GLY A 413 12.99 -0.10 3.24
CA GLY A 413 11.70 -0.54 3.77
C GLY A 413 11.01 -1.68 2.98
N GLY A 414 11.53 -2.06 1.82
CA GLY A 414 11.16 -3.33 1.17
C GLY A 414 11.53 -4.52 2.05
N HIS A 415 10.96 -5.71 1.82
CA HIS A 415 11.30 -6.91 2.59
C HIS A 415 11.58 -8.11 1.67
N LEU A 416 12.45 -9.01 2.12
CA LEU A 416 12.67 -10.29 1.45
C LEU A 416 11.79 -11.36 2.08
N ILE A 417 11.10 -12.14 1.24
CA ILE A 417 10.23 -13.23 1.70
C ILE A 417 11.04 -14.35 2.36
N ASN A 418 12.28 -14.61 1.92
CA ASN A 418 13.10 -15.68 2.47
C ASN A 418 14.61 -15.32 2.50
N PRO A 419 15.16 -14.92 3.66
CA PRO A 419 16.58 -14.66 3.81
C PRO A 419 17.43 -15.94 3.95
N GLU A 420 16.85 -17.14 4.13
CA GLU A 420 17.59 -18.37 4.42
C GLU A 420 18.61 -18.74 3.35
N TYR A 421 18.26 -18.57 2.08
CA TYR A 421 19.15 -18.93 0.98
C TYR A 421 20.45 -18.13 1.05
N SER A 422 20.34 -16.83 1.33
CA SER A 422 21.48 -15.94 1.53
C SER A 422 22.30 -16.34 2.76
N LEU A 423 21.65 -16.62 3.89
CA LEU A 423 22.31 -17.06 5.12
C LEU A 423 23.09 -18.38 4.91
N LYS A 424 22.47 -19.37 4.27
CA LYS A 424 23.12 -20.66 3.93
C LYS A 424 24.35 -20.45 3.04
N LYS A 425 24.25 -19.60 2.01
CA LYS A 425 25.38 -19.32 1.11
C LYS A 425 26.54 -18.63 1.82
N ARG A 426 26.27 -17.87 2.90
CA ARG A 426 27.29 -17.20 3.72
C ARG A 426 27.88 -18.07 4.83
N GLY A 427 27.49 -19.33 4.96
CA GLY A 427 28.03 -20.24 5.98
C GLY A 427 27.54 -19.94 7.41
N VAL A 428 26.43 -19.21 7.55
CA VAL A 428 25.81 -18.91 8.84
C VAL A 428 25.41 -20.17 9.63
N PRO A 429 24.85 -21.23 8.99
CA PRO A 429 24.49 -22.45 9.71
C PRO A 429 25.69 -23.12 10.40
N GLU A 430 26.82 -23.21 9.69
CA GLU A 430 28.06 -23.81 10.20
C GLU A 430 28.66 -22.98 11.33
N ARG A 431 28.67 -21.65 11.17
CA ARG A 431 29.16 -20.71 12.20
C ARG A 431 28.35 -20.80 13.48
N VAL A 432 27.02 -20.79 13.39
CA VAL A 432 26.12 -20.92 14.55
C VAL A 432 26.28 -22.30 15.21
N ALA A 433 26.42 -23.38 14.44
CA ALA A 433 26.66 -24.71 14.98
C ALA A 433 27.99 -24.79 15.74
N ALA A 434 29.07 -24.23 15.19
CA ALA A 434 30.38 -24.19 15.84
C ALA A 434 30.34 -23.39 17.15
N ALA A 435 29.67 -22.24 17.17
CA ALA A 435 29.51 -21.40 18.36
C ALA A 435 28.73 -22.12 19.48
N ARG A 436 27.69 -22.89 19.14
CA ARG A 436 26.94 -23.72 20.10
C ARG A 436 27.83 -24.80 20.73
N VAL A 437 28.65 -25.48 19.94
CA VAL A 437 29.57 -26.50 20.44
C VAL A 437 30.64 -25.90 21.36
N ALA A 438 31.14 -24.71 21.05
CA ALA A 438 32.10 -24.00 21.90
C ALA A 438 31.48 -23.61 23.25
N LYS A 439 30.28 -23.01 23.27
CA LYS A 439 29.56 -22.66 24.52
C LYS A 439 29.27 -23.87 25.40
N THR A 440 28.91 -25.02 24.84
CA THR A 440 28.67 -26.26 25.60
C THR A 440 29.95 -26.80 26.25
N LYS A 441 31.12 -26.55 25.66
CA LYS A 441 32.42 -26.96 26.25
C LYS A 441 32.87 -26.02 27.37
N GLU A 442 32.51 -24.74 27.31
CA GLU A 442 32.86 -23.75 28.33
C GLU A 442 31.91 -23.80 29.55
N GLY A 443 30.64 -24.14 29.37
CA GLY A 443 29.66 -24.28 30.47
C GLY A 443 29.69 -25.63 31.20
N GLY A 444 30.59 -26.53 30.82
CA GLY A 444 30.73 -27.88 31.40
C GLY A 444 31.95 -28.05 32.32
N GLN A 445 32.55 -26.96 32.80
CA GLN A 445 33.64 -26.96 33.79
C GLN A 445 33.16 -26.58 35.19
#